data_AF-A0A0Q7TZK1-F1
#
_entry.id   AF-A0A0Q7TZK1-F1
#
_cell.length_a   1.000
_cell.length_b   1.000
_cell.length_c   1.000
_cell.angle_alpha   90.00
_cell.angle_beta   90.00
_cell.angle_gamma   90.00
#
_symmetry.space_group_name_H-M   'P 1'
#
loop_
_entity.id
_entity.type
_entity.pdbx_description
1 polymer ?
#
loop_
_entity_poly.entity_id
_entity_poly.type
_entity_poly.pdbx_seq_one_letter_code
_entity_poly.pdbx_strand_id
1 'polypeptide(L)'
;MWSRIKIDGEPRKVMRALLPSERSALGRRQGKLTSALAPVQEAQTDRVALAISDMFAGFRSVMRNVDPESAVAMIDGMRRMLADLPAWAIEEGCRSIQRGRSGLDHKYMPNDNEIYDVCEALVKPYRERLLECDALLTAPIEARAEAPKQLDKAG
;
A
#
# COMPACT_ATOMS: atom_id res chain seq x y z
N MET A 1 -2.55 5.11 21.39
CA MET A 1 -2.82 4.36 20.15
C MET A 1 -4.07 3.67 20.48
N TRP A 2 -5.00 3.74 19.58
CA TRP A 2 -6.12 2.90 19.72
C TRP A 2 -5.91 1.57 18.98
N SER A 3 -5.97 0.44 19.68
CA SER A 3 -5.96 -0.91 19.11
C SER A 3 -7.04 -1.03 18.03
N ARG A 4 -6.80 -1.82 16.96
CA ARG A 4 -7.86 -2.28 16.04
C ARG A 4 -8.92 -3.14 16.74
N ILE A 5 -8.67 -3.57 17.97
CA ILE A 5 -9.68 -4.13 18.88
C ILE A 5 -10.55 -2.97 19.34
N LYS A 6 -11.72 -2.84 18.70
CA LYS A 6 -12.81 -2.01 19.19
C LYS A 6 -13.50 -2.75 20.33
N ILE A 7 -13.62 -2.10 21.49
CA ILE A 7 -14.55 -2.50 22.55
C ILE A 7 -15.60 -1.39 22.54
N ASP A 8 -16.85 -1.74 22.27
CA ASP A 8 -17.97 -0.79 22.17
C ASP A 8 -17.87 0.25 21.04
N GLY A 9 -17.12 -0.06 19.97
CA GLY A 9 -17.04 0.79 18.76
C GLY A 9 -15.94 1.86 18.79
N GLU A 10 -15.45 2.19 19.99
CA GLU A 10 -14.31 3.09 20.15
C GLU A 10 -12.99 2.33 19.92
N PRO A 11 -12.02 2.95 19.24
CA PRO A 11 -10.65 2.46 19.23
C PRO A 11 -10.15 2.27 20.71
N ARG A 12 -9.12 1.44 21.09
CA ARG A 12 -8.65 1.24 22.51
C ARG A 12 -7.23 1.74 22.87
N LYS A 13 -7.06 2.64 23.87
CA LYS A 13 -5.75 3.22 24.29
C LYS A 13 -4.68 2.15 24.54
N VAL A 14 -3.40 2.49 24.40
CA VAL A 14 -2.33 1.53 24.71
C VAL A 14 -2.25 1.37 26.21
N MET A 15 -2.37 0.13 26.68
CA MET A 15 -2.35 -0.21 28.10
C MET A 15 -0.99 0.06 28.77
N ARG A 16 0.07 0.22 27.99
CA ARG A 16 1.41 0.54 28.47
C ARG A 16 2.20 1.35 27.46
N ALA A 17 3.25 2.02 27.93
CA ALA A 17 4.28 2.56 27.04
C ALA A 17 4.92 1.45 26.20
N LEU A 18 5.24 1.77 24.94
CA LEU A 18 6.15 0.95 24.15
C LEU A 18 7.54 0.99 24.79
N LEU A 19 8.18 -0.16 24.88
CA LEU A 19 9.59 -0.24 25.27
C LEU A 19 10.46 0.45 24.20
N PRO A 20 11.65 0.97 24.56
CA PRO A 20 12.55 1.60 23.59
C PRO A 20 12.87 0.71 22.38
N SER A 21 13.02 -0.60 22.60
CA SER A 21 13.27 -1.59 21.55
C SER A 21 12.07 -1.79 20.62
N GLU A 22 10.84 -1.84 21.16
CA GLU A 22 9.59 -1.92 20.39
C GLU A 22 9.38 -0.67 19.55
N ARG A 23 9.57 0.51 20.15
CA ARG A 23 9.50 1.80 19.44
C ARG A 23 10.50 1.87 18.30
N SER A 24 11.74 1.42 18.55
CA SER A 24 12.79 1.36 17.52
C SER A 24 12.43 0.39 16.39
N ALA A 25 11.87 -0.78 16.71
CA ALA A 25 11.44 -1.75 15.72
C ALA A 25 10.30 -1.21 14.85
N LEU A 26 9.31 -0.56 15.46
CA LEU A 26 8.21 0.10 14.75
C LEU A 26 8.69 1.26 13.88
N GLY A 27 9.60 2.10 14.37
CA GLY A 27 10.21 3.17 13.58
C GLY A 27 10.95 2.63 12.34
N ARG A 28 11.72 1.55 12.48
CA ARG A 28 12.34 0.88 11.32
C ARG A 28 11.31 0.32 10.35
N ARG A 29 10.22 -0.26 10.85
CA ARG A 29 9.14 -0.78 10.00
C ARG A 29 8.43 0.35 9.26
N GLN A 30 8.13 1.46 9.92
CA GLN A 30 7.56 2.67 9.34
C GLN A 30 8.45 3.18 8.21
N GLY A 31 9.76 3.37 8.45
CA GLY A 31 10.69 3.82 7.42
C GLY A 31 10.77 2.89 6.21
N LYS A 32 10.75 1.57 6.41
CA LYS A 32 10.67 0.58 5.32
C LYS A 32 9.38 0.71 4.51
N LEU A 33 8.24 0.89 5.18
CA LEU A 33 6.94 1.06 4.51
C LEU A 33 6.89 2.38 3.74
N THR A 34 7.35 3.49 4.32
CA THR A 34 7.42 4.79 3.63
C THR A 34 8.29 4.70 2.38
N SER A 35 9.46 4.08 2.47
CA SER A 35 10.34 3.89 1.30
C SER A 35 9.70 2.98 0.25
N ALA A 36 9.02 1.90 0.66
CA ALA A 36 8.33 1.02 -0.28
C ALA A 36 7.10 1.67 -0.92
N LEU A 37 6.47 2.64 -0.26
CA LEU A 37 5.30 3.36 -0.74
C LEU A 37 5.64 4.63 -1.54
N ALA A 38 6.93 4.92 -1.72
CA ALA A 38 7.36 6.08 -2.50
C ALA A 38 6.86 5.97 -3.95
N PRO A 39 6.37 7.08 -4.56
CA PRO A 39 6.01 7.14 -5.97
C PRO A 39 7.16 6.72 -6.89
N VAL A 40 6.84 6.45 -8.16
CA VAL A 40 7.85 6.09 -9.18
C VAL A 40 8.93 7.15 -9.26
N GLN A 41 10.19 6.72 -9.19
CA GLN A 41 11.36 7.58 -9.38
C GLN A 41 11.85 7.54 -10.83
N GLU A 42 12.57 8.56 -11.26
CA GLU A 42 13.13 8.65 -12.62
C GLU A 42 13.93 7.39 -13.01
N ALA A 43 14.79 6.89 -12.11
CA ALA A 43 15.57 5.68 -12.30
C ALA A 43 14.74 4.38 -12.45
N GLN A 44 13.43 4.43 -12.20
CA GLN A 44 12.51 3.29 -12.32
C GLN A 44 11.58 3.41 -13.53
N THR A 45 11.68 4.48 -14.33
CA THR A 45 10.75 4.74 -15.42
C THR A 45 10.80 3.67 -16.52
N ASP A 46 11.99 3.24 -16.93
CA ASP A 46 12.18 2.23 -17.98
C ASP A 46 11.61 0.86 -17.58
N ARG A 47 11.82 0.42 -16.32
CA ARG A 47 11.28 -0.86 -15.83
C ARG A 47 9.75 -0.84 -15.74
N VAL A 48 9.15 0.30 -15.39
CA VAL A 48 7.69 0.48 -15.37
C VAL A 48 7.13 0.46 -16.80
N ALA A 49 7.77 1.18 -17.72
CA ALA A 49 7.38 1.19 -19.13
C ALA A 49 7.45 -0.21 -19.76
N LEU A 50 8.50 -0.98 -19.46
CA LEU A 50 8.64 -2.36 -19.89
C LEU A 50 7.51 -3.24 -19.35
N ALA A 51 7.18 -3.13 -18.05
CA ALA A 51 6.09 -3.92 -17.46
C ALA A 51 4.72 -3.61 -18.09
N ILE A 52 4.44 -2.34 -18.40
CA ILE A 52 3.23 -1.91 -19.11
C ILE A 52 3.21 -2.49 -20.53
N SER A 53 4.33 -2.40 -21.25
CA SER A 53 4.48 -2.98 -22.59
C SER A 53 4.24 -4.50 -22.58
N ASP A 54 4.84 -5.22 -21.64
CA ASP A 54 4.68 -6.67 -21.49
C ASP A 54 3.24 -7.07 -21.18
N MET A 55 2.53 -6.28 -20.37
CA MET A 55 1.11 -6.47 -20.10
C MET A 55 0.30 -6.36 -21.40
N PHE A 56 0.49 -5.29 -22.18
CA PHE A 56 -0.23 -5.10 -23.45
C PHE A 56 0.12 -6.16 -24.50
N ALA A 57 1.35 -6.68 -24.50
CA ALA A 57 1.75 -7.79 -25.39
C ALA A 57 0.93 -9.07 -25.16
N GLY A 58 0.28 -9.23 -24.00
CA GLY A 58 -0.69 -10.29 -23.73
C GLY A 58 -1.98 -10.18 -24.57
N PHE A 59 -2.30 -8.98 -25.07
CA PHE A 59 -3.52 -8.66 -25.82
C PHE A 59 -3.24 -8.45 -27.32
N ARG A 60 -2.60 -9.45 -27.95
CA ARG A 60 -2.09 -9.37 -29.34
C ARG A 60 -3.13 -8.98 -30.40
N SER A 61 -4.40 -9.34 -30.21
CA SER A 61 -5.47 -8.99 -31.14
C SER A 61 -5.69 -7.48 -31.23
N VAL A 62 -5.59 -6.78 -30.09
CA VAL A 62 -5.73 -5.32 -29.99
C VAL A 62 -4.46 -4.64 -30.49
N MET A 63 -3.30 -5.12 -30.04
CA MET A 63 -2.01 -4.50 -30.37
C MET A 63 -1.60 -4.61 -31.85
N ARG A 64 -2.20 -5.54 -32.62
CA ARG A 64 -1.85 -5.72 -34.05
C ARG A 64 -2.14 -4.47 -34.90
N ASN A 65 -3.14 -3.69 -34.53
CA ASN A 65 -3.60 -2.54 -35.31
C ASN A 65 -3.10 -1.20 -34.76
N VAL A 66 -2.30 -1.23 -33.69
CA VAL A 66 -1.72 -0.03 -33.08
C VAL A 66 -0.38 0.21 -33.76
N ASP A 67 -0.22 1.39 -34.37
CA ASP A 67 1.07 1.79 -34.93
C ASP A 67 2.10 2.05 -33.81
N PRO A 68 3.41 2.01 -34.11
CA PRO A 68 4.45 2.16 -33.10
C PRO A 68 4.39 3.48 -32.31
N GLU A 69 3.99 4.60 -32.94
CA GLU A 69 3.91 5.90 -32.27
C GLU A 69 2.75 5.92 -31.27
N SER A 70 1.60 5.40 -31.67
CA SER A 70 0.44 5.22 -30.78
C SER A 70 0.74 4.28 -29.61
N ALA A 71 1.52 3.22 -29.84
CA ALA A 71 1.92 2.30 -28.78
C ALA A 71 2.81 2.99 -27.73
N VAL A 72 3.77 3.80 -28.17
CA VAL A 72 4.62 4.59 -27.27
C VAL A 72 3.79 5.61 -26.49
N ALA A 73 2.90 6.35 -27.15
CA ALA A 73 2.02 7.32 -26.50
C ALA A 73 1.11 6.67 -25.44
N MET A 74 0.60 5.46 -25.71
CA MET A 74 -0.21 4.69 -24.78
C MET A 74 0.58 4.28 -23.53
N ILE A 75 1.80 3.77 -23.70
CA ILE A 75 2.69 3.41 -22.58
C ILE A 75 3.03 4.64 -21.74
N ASP A 76 3.35 5.77 -22.38
CA ASP A 76 3.66 7.01 -21.68
C ASP A 76 2.44 7.60 -20.94
N GLY A 77 1.25 7.52 -21.54
CA GLY A 77 0.00 7.92 -20.90
C GLY A 77 -0.26 7.10 -19.64
N MET A 78 -0.15 5.78 -19.75
CA MET A 78 -0.30 4.84 -18.63
C MET A 78 0.72 5.10 -17.52
N ARG A 79 1.99 5.33 -17.88
CA ARG A 79 3.05 5.65 -16.91
C ARG A 79 2.75 6.93 -16.14
N ARG A 80 2.25 7.98 -16.80
CA ARG A 80 1.86 9.24 -16.13
C ARG A 80 0.67 9.04 -15.19
N MET A 81 -0.32 8.27 -15.63
CA MET A 81 -1.51 7.96 -14.82
C MET A 81 -1.14 7.17 -13.55
N LEU A 82 -0.18 6.25 -13.64
CA LEU A 82 0.27 5.44 -12.51
C LEU A 82 1.41 6.07 -11.68
N ALA A 83 1.84 7.30 -11.99
CA ALA A 83 3.07 7.88 -11.42
C ALA A 83 3.06 8.02 -9.89
N ASP A 84 1.88 8.19 -9.29
CA ASP A 84 1.68 8.31 -7.84
C ASP A 84 1.76 6.96 -7.10
N LEU A 85 1.80 5.85 -7.83
CA LEU A 85 1.94 4.51 -7.27
C LEU A 85 3.41 4.08 -7.21
N PRO A 86 3.79 3.17 -6.31
CA PRO A 86 5.14 2.63 -6.28
C PRO A 86 5.43 1.76 -7.51
N ALA A 87 6.66 1.85 -8.05
CA ALA A 87 7.07 1.06 -9.22
C ALA A 87 6.85 -0.46 -9.05
N TRP A 88 7.13 -1.00 -7.86
CA TRP A 88 6.92 -2.43 -7.59
C TRP A 88 5.45 -2.85 -7.70
N ALA A 89 4.52 -1.97 -7.32
CA ALA A 89 3.10 -2.26 -7.36
C ALA A 89 2.58 -2.24 -8.80
N ILE A 90 3.07 -1.30 -9.61
CA ILE A 90 2.76 -1.23 -11.04
C ILE A 90 3.26 -2.50 -11.75
N GLU A 91 4.51 -2.89 -11.52
CA GLU A 91 5.08 -4.10 -12.13
C GLU A 91 4.32 -5.37 -11.77
N GLU A 92 3.99 -5.55 -10.49
CA GLU A 92 3.25 -6.72 -10.04
C GLU A 92 1.78 -6.68 -10.53
N GLY A 93 1.17 -5.49 -10.59
CA GLY A 93 -0.15 -5.27 -11.17
C GLY A 93 -0.21 -5.66 -12.64
N CYS A 94 0.68 -5.10 -13.46
CA CYS A 94 0.85 -5.44 -14.87
C CYS A 94 1.07 -6.96 -15.07
N ARG A 95 1.94 -7.58 -14.27
CA ARG A 95 2.21 -9.02 -14.30
C ARG A 95 1.01 -9.87 -13.85
N SER A 96 0.21 -9.37 -12.91
CA SER A 96 -1.01 -10.02 -12.44
C SER A 96 -2.06 -10.05 -13.55
N ILE A 97 -2.27 -8.91 -14.21
CA ILE A 97 -3.17 -8.77 -15.37
C ILE A 97 -2.72 -9.70 -16.50
N GLN A 98 -1.46 -9.60 -16.93
CA GLN A 98 -0.89 -10.41 -18.01
C GLN A 98 -1.05 -11.93 -17.80
N ARG A 99 -1.05 -12.37 -16.54
CA ARG A 99 -1.15 -13.79 -16.16
C ARG A 99 -2.56 -14.21 -15.75
N GLY A 100 -3.57 -13.34 -15.93
CA GLY A 100 -4.95 -13.61 -15.57
C GLY A 100 -5.21 -13.81 -14.07
N ARG A 101 -4.38 -13.22 -13.20
CA ARG A 101 -4.51 -13.32 -11.73
C ARG A 101 -5.19 -12.10 -11.08
N SER A 102 -5.48 -11.06 -11.86
CA SER A 102 -6.12 -9.84 -11.36
C SER A 102 -7.61 -9.98 -11.09
N GLY A 103 -8.25 -11.04 -11.61
CA GLY A 103 -9.71 -11.22 -11.57
C GLY A 103 -10.47 -10.48 -12.68
N LEU A 104 -9.77 -9.74 -13.54
CA LEU A 104 -10.34 -9.12 -14.74
C LEU A 104 -10.61 -10.16 -15.84
N ASP A 105 -11.55 -9.87 -16.74
CA ASP A 105 -11.79 -10.74 -17.90
C ASP A 105 -10.65 -10.59 -18.92
N HIS A 106 -9.78 -11.61 -18.95
CA HIS A 106 -8.60 -11.65 -19.80
C HIS A 106 -8.92 -11.76 -21.31
N LYS A 107 -10.19 -11.87 -21.70
CA LYS A 107 -10.60 -11.77 -23.12
C LYS A 107 -10.54 -10.34 -23.65
N TYR A 108 -10.63 -9.35 -22.78
CA TYR A 108 -10.66 -7.94 -23.13
C TYR A 108 -9.43 -7.23 -22.56
N MET A 109 -8.92 -6.26 -23.30
CA MET A 109 -7.87 -5.39 -22.79
C MET A 109 -8.46 -4.54 -21.65
N PRO A 110 -7.80 -4.49 -20.48
CA PRO A 110 -8.29 -3.68 -19.39
C PRO A 110 -8.20 -2.19 -19.75
N ASN A 111 -9.15 -1.41 -19.24
CA ASN A 111 -9.09 0.04 -19.33
C ASN A 111 -8.18 0.64 -18.25
N ASP A 112 -7.88 1.92 -18.39
CA ASP A 112 -7.01 2.69 -17.51
C ASP A 112 -7.39 2.57 -16.02
N ASN A 113 -8.69 2.66 -15.69
CA ASN A 113 -9.15 2.56 -14.30
C ASN A 113 -8.97 1.14 -13.75
N GLU A 114 -9.24 0.11 -14.56
CA GLU A 114 -9.03 -1.28 -14.14
C GLU A 114 -7.55 -1.57 -13.84
N ILE A 115 -6.64 -1.03 -14.64
CA ILE A 115 -5.20 -1.17 -14.41
C ILE A 115 -4.81 -0.44 -13.11
N TYR A 116 -5.30 0.79 -12.91
CA TYR A 116 -5.08 1.54 -11.68
C TYR A 116 -5.58 0.79 -10.45
N ASP A 117 -6.82 0.31 -10.47
CA ASP A 117 -7.45 -0.39 -9.36
C ASP A 117 -6.68 -1.66 -8.96
N VAL A 118 -6.18 -2.42 -9.94
CA VAL A 118 -5.33 -3.59 -9.68
C VAL A 118 -4.02 -3.17 -8.99
N CYS A 119 -3.38 -2.11 -9.44
CA CYS A 119 -2.14 -1.61 -8.82
C CYS A 119 -2.39 -1.05 -7.42
N GLU A 120 -3.45 -0.26 -7.24
CA GLU A 120 -3.84 0.36 -5.97
C GLU A 120 -4.23 -0.70 -4.92
N ALA A 121 -4.91 -1.76 -5.33
CA ALA A 121 -5.25 -2.87 -4.44
C ALA A 121 -4.01 -3.54 -3.80
N LEU A 122 -2.87 -3.55 -4.50
CA LEU A 122 -1.60 -4.05 -3.96
C LEU A 122 -1.01 -3.10 -2.91
N VAL A 123 -1.19 -1.80 -3.11
CA VAL A 123 -0.63 -0.72 -2.27
C VAL A 123 -1.43 -0.52 -0.99
N LYS A 124 -2.76 -0.64 -1.07
CA LYS A 124 -3.70 -0.43 0.04
C LYS A 124 -3.28 -1.08 1.37
N PRO A 125 -2.97 -2.40 1.45
CA PRO A 125 -2.59 -3.03 2.71
C PRO A 125 -1.27 -2.48 3.30
N TYR A 126 -0.38 -1.93 2.47
CA TYR A 126 0.85 -1.29 2.93
C TYR A 126 0.57 0.11 3.49
N ARG A 127 -0.30 0.89 2.86
CA ARG A 127 -0.77 2.19 3.38
C ARG A 127 -1.46 2.01 4.73
N GLU A 128 -2.35 1.03 4.85
CA GLU A 128 -3.00 0.71 6.12
C GLU A 128 -1.98 0.35 7.22
N ARG A 129 -1.00 -0.49 6.92
CA ARG A 129 0.06 -0.84 7.87
C ARG A 129 0.94 0.34 8.26
N LEU A 130 1.17 1.27 7.34
CA LEU A 130 1.92 2.49 7.65
C LEU A 130 1.13 3.37 8.63
N LEU A 131 -0.17 3.54 8.40
CA LEU A 131 -1.07 4.26 9.32
C LEU A 131 -1.13 3.59 10.69
N GLU A 132 -1.16 2.25 10.75
CA GLU A 132 -1.07 1.52 12.03
C GLU A 132 0.25 1.78 12.75
N CYS A 133 1.38 1.77 12.04
CA CYS A 133 2.69 2.06 12.63
C CYS A 133 2.73 3.49 13.20
N ASP A 134 2.20 4.46 12.44
CA ASP A 134 2.16 5.85 12.87
C ASP A 134 1.27 6.05 14.11
N ALA A 135 0.08 5.46 14.10
CA ALA A 135 -0.82 5.49 15.25
C ALA A 135 -0.17 4.86 16.50
N LEU A 136 0.64 3.80 16.34
CA LEU A 136 1.34 3.11 17.45
C LEU A 136 2.38 4.02 18.08
N LEU A 137 3.07 4.80 17.25
CA LEU A 137 4.17 5.66 17.64
C LEU A 137 3.70 6.99 18.26
N THR A 138 2.56 7.52 17.83
CA THR A 138 1.96 8.80 18.29
C THR A 138 0.92 8.63 19.41
N ALA A 139 0.69 7.39 19.76
CA ALA A 139 -0.18 6.89 20.79
C ALA A 139 -0.11 7.58 22.17
N PRO A 140 -1.22 8.15 22.71
CA PRO A 140 -1.29 8.40 24.15
C PRO A 140 -1.33 7.07 24.91
N ILE A 141 -0.64 7.04 26.06
CA ILE A 141 -0.63 5.93 27.01
C ILE A 141 -1.81 6.13 27.97
N GLU A 142 -2.56 5.06 28.24
CA GLU A 142 -3.59 5.11 29.27
C GLU A 142 -2.93 5.32 30.63
N ALA A 143 -3.26 6.42 31.31
CA ALA A 143 -2.85 6.61 32.69
C ALA A 143 -3.38 5.42 33.49
N ARG A 144 -2.48 4.61 34.01
CA ARG A 144 -2.83 3.50 34.91
C ARG A 144 -3.67 4.12 36.03
N ALA A 145 -4.96 3.78 36.10
CA ALA A 145 -5.78 4.19 37.23
C ALA A 145 -5.02 3.74 38.48
N GLU A 146 -4.65 4.69 39.35
CA GLU A 146 -4.04 4.38 40.63
C GLU A 146 -4.99 3.41 41.33
N ALA A 147 -4.48 2.23 41.69
CA ALA A 147 -5.27 1.27 42.43
C ALA A 147 -5.81 1.99 43.68
N PRO A 148 -7.10 1.86 44.02
CA PRO A 148 -7.64 2.50 45.21
C PRO A 148 -6.75 2.13 46.39
N LYS A 149 -6.15 3.14 47.03
CA LYS A 149 -5.38 2.97 48.26
C LYS A 149 -6.28 2.14 49.18
N GLN A 150 -5.82 0.94 49.55
CA GLN A 150 -6.52 0.14 50.54
C GLN A 150 -6.67 1.05 51.76
N LEU A 151 -7.92 1.42 52.06
CA LEU A 151 -8.26 2.12 53.30
C LEU A 151 -7.81 1.19 54.40
N ASP A 152 -6.71 1.54 55.05
CA ASP A 152 -6.26 0.92 56.29
C ASP A 152 -7.47 0.90 57.23
N LYS A 153 -8.03 -0.30 57.45
CA LYS A 153 -8.99 -0.53 58.52
C LYS A 153 -8.21 -0.41 59.83
N ALA A 154 -8.07 0.82 60.30
CA ALA A 154 -7.75 1.11 61.69
C ALA A 154 -9.06 1.04 62.48
N GLY A 155 -9.13 0.14 63.46
CA GLY A 155 -10.24 0.01 64.39
C GLY A 155 -10.57 -1.44 64.69
#